data_AF-A0A4P9J7Q7-F1
#
_entry.id   AF-A0A4P9J7Q7-F1
#
_cell.length_a   1.000
_cell.length_b   1.000
_cell.length_c   1.000
_cell.angle_alpha   90.00
_cell.angle_beta   90.00
_cell.angle_gamma   90.00
#
_symmetry.space_group_name_H-M   'P 1'
#
loop_
_entity.id
_entity.type
_entity.pdbx_description
1 polymer ?
#
loop_
_entity_poly.entity_id
_entity_poly.type
_entity_poly.pdbx_seq_one_letter_code
_entity_poly.pdbx_strand_id
1 'polypeptide(L)' 'MSESPTAPPSPAGPPSGTASGADAPLAYRLLTGPDDRSFCERVSAALAEGYVLYGSPSVTFDGDRVIAAQAVVLGTGR' A
#
# COMPACT_ATOMS: atom_id res chain seq x y z
N MET A 1 -7.75 34.61 5.30
CA MET A 1 -6.52 33.83 5.02
C MET A 1 -6.47 32.66 5.97
N SER A 2 -7.18 31.57 5.67
CA SER A 2 -7.02 30.25 6.30
C SER A 2 -7.83 29.30 5.44
N GLU A 3 -7.28 28.92 4.29
CA GLU A 3 -7.83 27.84 3.49
C GLU A 3 -7.39 26.53 4.15
N SER A 4 -8.34 25.85 4.80
CA SER A 4 -8.15 24.47 5.23
C SER A 4 -8.02 23.60 3.99
N PRO A 5 -6.95 22.79 3.85
CA PRO A 5 -6.87 21.86 2.73
C PRO A 5 -7.95 20.79 2.90
N THR A 6 -8.99 20.84 2.06
CA THR A 6 -9.94 19.74 1.88
C THR A 6 -9.16 18.53 1.37
N ALA A 7 -8.98 17.53 2.22
CA ALA A 7 -8.49 16.23 1.81
C ALA A 7 -9.48 15.63 0.79
N PRO A 8 -9.01 15.10 -0.36
CA PRO A 8 -9.90 14.41 -1.29
C PRO A 8 -10.51 13.17 -0.61
N PRO A 9 -11.73 12.76 -0.97
CA PRO A 9 -12.34 11.56 -0.42
C PRO A 9 -11.46 10.34 -0.71
N SER A 10 -11.04 9.63 0.35
CA SER A 10 -10.36 8.34 0.23
C SER A 10 -11.27 7.37 -0.54
N PRO A 11 -10.81 6.76 -1.64
CA PRO A 11 -11.61 5.78 -2.35
C PRO A 11 -11.87 4.58 -1.44
N ALA A 12 -13.14 4.18 -1.38
CA ALA A 12 -13.58 2.93 -0.77
C ALA A 12 -12.68 1.77 -1.22
N GLY A 13 -12.31 0.91 -0.27
CA GLY A 13 -11.34 -0.16 -0.46
C GLY A 13 -11.67 -1.07 -1.65
N PRO A 14 -10.66 -1.56 -2.39
CA PRO A 14 -10.90 -2.59 -3.40
C PRO A 14 -11.47 -3.85 -2.73
N PRO A 15 -12.31 -4.62 -3.45
CA PRO A 15 -12.80 -5.89 -2.93
C PRO A 15 -11.63 -6.82 -2.64
N SER A 16 -11.65 -7.46 -1.47
CA SER A 16 -10.80 -8.60 -1.14
C SER A 16 -10.85 -9.61 -2.27
N GLY A 17 -9.83 -9.59 -3.12
CA GLY A 17 -9.63 -10.57 -4.17
C GLY A 17 -9.10 -11.85 -3.54
N THR A 18 -9.97 -12.84 -3.38
CA THR A 18 -9.57 -14.24 -3.25
C THR A 18 -8.81 -14.65 -4.52
N ALA A 19 -7.48 -14.59 -4.50
CA ALA A 19 -6.65 -15.19 -5.53
C ALA A 19 -6.48 -16.69 -5.21
N SER A 20 -7.41 -17.50 -5.72
CA SER A 20 -7.20 -18.93 -5.89
C SER A 20 -6.67 -19.16 -7.30
N GLY A 21 -5.51 -19.81 -7.39
CA GLY A 21 -4.88 -20.20 -8.65
C GLY A 21 -3.36 -20.06 -8.52
N ALA A 22 -2.65 -21.17 -8.37
CA ALA A 22 -1.20 -21.20 -8.34
C ALA A 22 -0.63 -20.75 -9.69
N ASP A 23 -0.10 -19.52 -9.81
CA ASP A 23 0.78 -19.10 -10.93
C ASP A 23 1.30 -17.66 -10.74
N ALA A 24 2.63 -17.50 -10.74
CA ALA A 24 3.42 -16.24 -10.71
C ALA A 24 3.16 -15.19 -9.59
N PRO A 25 4.22 -14.51 -9.09
CA PRO A 25 4.05 -13.38 -8.17
C PRO A 25 3.25 -12.25 -8.83
N LEU A 26 2.28 -11.69 -8.09
CA LEU A 26 1.46 -10.57 -8.57
C LEU A 26 2.34 -9.39 -8.96
N ALA A 27 2.23 -8.90 -10.19
CA ALA A 27 3.03 -7.76 -10.65
C ALA A 27 2.73 -6.45 -9.90
N TYR A 28 1.62 -6.37 -9.16
CA TYR A 28 1.22 -5.25 -8.34
C TYR A 28 0.59 -5.73 -7.04
N ARG A 29 1.00 -5.14 -5.91
CA ARG A 29 0.42 -5.37 -4.59
C ARG A 29 0.24 -4.03 -3.88
N LEU A 30 -0.94 -3.81 -3.32
CA LEU A 30 -1.19 -2.69 -2.42
C LEU A 30 -1.13 -3.18 -0.98
N LEU A 31 -0.12 -2.75 -0.24
CA LEU A 31 0.02 -3.05 1.18
C LEU A 31 -0.67 -1.96 1.99
N THR A 32 -1.59 -2.33 2.87
CA THR A 32 -2.29 -1.40 3.77
C THR A 32 -2.24 -1.90 5.21
N GLY A 33 -2.23 -0.99 6.17
CA GLY A 33 -2.25 -1.31 7.60
C GLY A 33 -1.85 -0.13 8.49
N PRO A 34 -1.82 -0.32 9.81
CA PRO A 34 -1.31 0.70 10.73
C PRO A 34 0.13 1.10 10.39
N ASP A 35 0.48 2.36 10.59
CA ASP A 35 1.86 2.87 10.46
C ASP A 35 2.71 2.39 11.64
N ASP A 36 3.08 1.11 11.62
CA ASP A 36 3.85 0.45 12.66
C ASP A 36 5.00 -0.39 12.08
N ARG A 37 5.80 -0.99 12.97
CA ARG A 37 6.92 -1.86 12.59
C ARG A 37 6.48 -2.99 11.66
N SER A 38 5.31 -3.59 11.89
CA SER A 38 4.82 -4.70 11.09
C SER A 38 4.45 -4.28 9.67
N PHE A 39 3.98 -3.05 9.47
CA PHE A 39 3.85 -2.47 8.12
C PHE A 39 5.21 -2.31 7.45
N CYS A 40 6.18 -1.70 8.14
CA CYS A 40 7.54 -1.55 7.63
C CYS A 40 8.19 -2.89 7.24
N GLU A 41 7.98 -3.94 8.04
CA GLU A 41 8.47 -5.29 7.76
C GLU A 41 7.83 -5.89 6.50
N ARG A 42 6.52 -5.72 6.30
CA ARG A 42 5.83 -6.21 5.08
C ARG A 42 6.30 -5.50 3.83
N VAL A 43 6.49 -4.18 3.88
CA VAL A 43 7.05 -3.42 2.75
C VAL A 43 8.48 -3.87 2.48
N SER A 44 9.31 -4.03 3.51
CA SER A 44 10.70 -4.49 3.38
C SER A 44 10.80 -5.89 2.79
N ALA A 45 9.89 -6.80 3.18
CA ALA A 45 9.82 -8.15 2.61
C ALA A 45 9.48 -8.12 1.12
N ALA A 46 8.50 -7.30 0.71
CA ALA A 46 8.18 -7.13 -0.72
C ALA A 46 9.37 -6.57 -1.51
N LEU A 47 10.12 -5.62 -0.95
CA LEU A 47 11.35 -5.11 -1.58
C LEU A 47 12.41 -6.21 -1.73
N ALA A 48 12.58 -7.07 -0.73
CA ALA A 48 13.49 -8.21 -0.80
C ALA A 48 13.06 -9.27 -1.83
N GLU A 49 11.76 -9.39 -2.10
CA GLU A 49 11.19 -10.24 -3.16
C GLU A 49 11.39 -9.67 -4.58
N GLY A 50 12.00 -8.48 -4.73
CA GLY A 50 12.26 -7.85 -6.03
C GLY A 50 11.17 -6.88 -6.47
N TYR A 51 10.24 -6.52 -5.58
CA TYR A 51 9.31 -5.42 -5.84
C TYR A 51 10.01 -4.07 -5.66
N VAL A 52 9.43 -3.04 -6.28
CA VAL A 52 9.83 -1.64 -6.12
C VAL A 52 8.65 -0.82 -5.66
N LEU A 53 8.92 0.25 -4.90
CA LEU A 53 7.88 1.17 -4.44
C LEU A 53 7.29 1.93 -5.64
N TYR A 54 5.97 1.94 -5.73
CA TYR A 54 5.26 2.74 -6.72
C TYR A 54 4.83 4.07 -6.09
N GLY A 55 5.54 5.14 -6.44
CA GLY A 55 5.24 6.50 -5.97
C GLY A 55 5.39 6.68 -4.46
N SER A 56 4.77 7.73 -3.93
CA SER A 56 4.76 8.05 -2.51
C SER A 56 3.70 7.24 -1.74
N PRO A 57 3.97 6.85 -0.48
CA PRO A 57 2.95 6.25 0.37
C PRO A 57 1.79 7.21 0.62
N SER A 58 0.59 6.65 0.81
CA SER A 58 -0.58 7.37 1.30
C SER A 58 -0.79 7.06 2.77
N VAL A 59 -1.09 8.07 3.57
CA VAL A 59 -1.25 7.93 5.01
C VAL A 59 -2.51 8.69 5.44
N THR A 60 -3.36 8.06 6.26
CA THR A 60 -4.59 8.65 6.78
C THR A 60 -4.78 8.29 8.26
N PHE A 61 -5.61 9.04 8.99
CA PHE A 61 -5.94 8.74 10.38
C PHE A 61 -7.38 8.22 10.46
N ASP A 62 -7.59 7.03 11.04
CA ASP A 62 -8.91 6.39 11.11
C ASP A 62 -9.77 6.83 12.32
N GLY A 63 -9.23 7.71 13.17
CA GLY A 63 -9.85 8.14 14.42
C GLY A 63 -9.19 7.53 15.67
N ASP A 64 -8.44 6.45 15.51
CA ASP A 64 -7.68 5.77 16.57
C ASP A 64 -6.18 5.72 16.25
N ARG A 65 -5.84 5.39 15.00
CA ARG A 65 -4.47 5.16 14.55
C ARG A 65 -4.23 5.66 13.13
N VAL A 66 -2.96 5.82 12.83
CA VAL A 66 -2.50 6.18 11.49
C VAL A 66 -2.47 4.91 10.64
N ILE A 67 -3.15 4.94 9.49
CA ILE A 67 -3.19 3.89 8.49
C ILE A 67 -2.35 4.31 7.29
N ALA A 68 -1.33 3.53 6.99
CA ALA A 68 -0.48 3.67 5.82
C ALA A 68 -0.91 2.72 4.70
N ALA A 69 -0.71 3.18 3.46
CA ALA A 69 -0.90 2.43 2.24
C ALA A 69 0.29 2.66 1.32
N GLN A 70 0.93 1.58 0.88
CA GLN A 70 2.06 1.62 -0.06
C GLN A 70 1.81 0.62 -1.19
N ALA A 71 1.81 1.12 -2.42
CA ALA A 71 1.80 0.29 -3.61
C ALA A 71 3.22 -0.20 -3.90
N VAL A 72 3.36 -1.49 -4.20
CA VAL A 72 4.59 -2.10 -4.66
C VAL A 72 4.32 -2.82 -5.98
N VAL A 73 5.21 -2.63 -6.95
CA VAL A 73 5.15 -3.28 -8.26
C VAL A 73 6.34 -4.19 -8.43
N LEU A 74 6.13 -5.37 -8.99
CA LEU A 74 7.24 -6.22 -9.36
C LEU A 74 8.01 -5.47 -10.45
N GLY A 75 9.29 -5.19 -10.21
CA GLY A 75 10.14 -4.54 -11.19
C GLY A 75 10.27 -5.46 -12.39
N THR A 76 9.43 -5.26 -13.42
CA THR A 76 9.50 -5.97 -14.70
C THR A 76 10.69 -5.42 -15.51
N GLY A 77 11.89 -5.58 -14.95
CA GLY A 77 13.17 -5.23 -15.55
C GLY A 77 13.86 -6.48 -16.06
N ARG A 78 13.66 -6.73 -17.37
CA ARG A 78 14.52 -7.41 -18.36
C ARG A 78 15.60 -8.40 -17.91
#